data_AF-A0A7R7CFQ5-F1
#
_entry.id   AF-A0A7R7CFQ5-F1
#
_cell.length_a   1.000
_cell.length_b   1.000
_cell.length_c   1.000
_cell.angle_alpha   90.00
_cell.angle_beta   90.00
_cell.angle_gamma   90.00
#
_symmetry.space_group_name_H-M   'P 1'
#
loop_
_entity.id
_entity.type
_entity.pdbx_description
1 polymer ?
#
loop_
_entity_poly.entity_id
_entity_poly.type
_entity_poly.pdbx_seq_one_letter_code
_entity_poly.pdbx_strand_id
1 'polypeptide(L)' 'MQIRVGPAKRPGRERTILDQPLGQIGIESEGDRVSLSFCADGIYDTQSQYRYTIRFSRREFLAILAEDAS' A
#
# COMPACT_ATOMS: atom_id res chain seq x y z
N MET A 1 1.36 -8.58 -3.68
CA MET A 1 0.90 -7.23 -3.32
C MET A 1 1.44 -6.28 -4.35
N GLN A 2 0.59 -5.44 -4.91
CA GLN A 2 0.97 -4.48 -5.92
C GLN A 2 0.51 -3.08 -5.50
N ILE A 3 1.39 -2.09 -5.60
CA ILE A 3 1.04 -0.69 -5.35
C ILE A 3 1.34 0.11 -6.60
N ARG A 4 0.30 0.76 -7.11
CA ARG A 4 0.37 1.65 -8.26
C ARG A 4 0.06 3.07 -7.82
N VAL A 5 0.82 4.02 -8.34
CA VAL A 5 0.63 5.45 -8.07
C VAL A 5 0.35 6.14 -9.39
N GLY A 6 -0.83 6.77 -9.46
CA GLY A 6 -1.26 7.63 -10.55
C GLY A 6 -1.20 9.11 -10.16
N PRO A 7 -1.24 10.02 -11.16
CA PRO A 7 -1.27 11.44 -10.88
C PRO A 7 -2.62 11.87 -10.28
N ALA A 8 -2.59 12.66 -9.20
CA ALA A 8 -3.81 13.08 -8.49
C ALA A 8 -4.61 14.19 -9.19
N LYS A 9 -3.93 15.14 -9.85
CA LYS A 9 -4.56 16.36 -10.43
C LYS A 9 -3.95 16.83 -11.77
N ARG A 10 -2.91 16.17 -12.28
CA ARG A 10 -2.16 16.58 -13.49
C ARG A 10 -2.14 15.44 -14.50
N PRO A 11 -1.96 15.72 -15.80
CA PRO A 11 -1.68 14.67 -16.77
C PRO A 11 -0.38 13.95 -16.39
N GLY A 12 -0.40 12.62 -16.43
CA GLY A 12 0.75 11.77 -16.10
C GLY A 12 0.41 10.30 -16.31
N ARG A 13 1.41 9.43 -16.22
CA ARG A 13 1.22 7.98 -16.33
C ARG A 13 1.22 7.34 -14.95
N GLU A 14 0.30 6.41 -14.76
CA GLU A 14 0.33 5.51 -13.61
C GLU A 14 1.57 4.61 -13.69
N ARG A 15 2.15 4.31 -12.54
CA ARG A 15 3.31 3.43 -12.43
C ARG A 15 3.23 2.56 -11.19
N THR A 16 3.82 1.37 -11.26
CA THR A 16 3.97 0.46 -10.11
C THR A 16 5.19 0.88 -9.30
N ILE A 17 5.03 1.06 -7.98
CA ILE A 17 6.13 1.36 -7.05
C ILE A 17 6.49 0.17 -6.17
N LEU A 18 5.63 -0.85 -6.15
CA LEU A 18 5.84 -2.10 -5.44
C LEU A 18 5.16 -3.23 -6.21
N ASP A 19 5.89 -4.30 -6.47
CA ASP A 19 5.34 -5.56 -6.95
C ASP A 19 6.10 -6.72 -6.30
N GLN A 20 5.55 -7.26 -5.20
CA GLN A 20 6.19 -8.34 -4.46
C GLN A 20 5.18 -9.22 -3.71
N PRO A 21 5.53 -10.48 -3.39
CA PRO A 21 4.70 -11.35 -2.55
C PRO A 21 4.43 -10.75 -1.16
N LEU A 22 3.25 -11.03 -0.59
CA LEU A 22 2.88 -10.55 0.75
C LEU A 22 3.86 -11.02 1.84
N GLY A 23 4.44 -12.22 1.68
CA GLY A 23 5.43 -12.76 2.63
C GLY A 23 6.75 -11.98 2.69
N GLN A 24 6.98 -11.00 1.80
CA GLN A 24 8.14 -10.11 1.83
C GLN A 24 7.84 -8.76 2.49
N ILE A 25 6.65 -8.61 3.09
CA ILE A 25 6.20 -7.41 3.78
C ILE A 25 6.26 -7.67 5.29
N GLY A 26 6.73 -6.69 6.06
CA GLY A 26 6.67 -6.75 7.51
C GLY A 26 5.21 -6.63 7.96
N ILE A 27 4.69 -7.65 8.64
CA ILE A 27 3.33 -7.66 9.16
C ILE A 27 3.41 -7.74 10.68
N GLU A 28 2.80 -6.76 11.35
CA GLU A 28 2.67 -6.71 12.80
C GLU A 28 1.19 -6.63 13.17
N SER A 29 0.80 -7.33 14.23
CA SER A 29 -0.57 -7.27 14.76
C SER A 29 -0.55 -6.89 16.24
N GLU A 30 -1.36 -5.90 16.61
CA GLU A 30 -1.55 -5.45 17.99
C GLU A 30 -3.05 -5.35 18.26
N GLY A 31 -3.59 -6.32 19.01
CA GLY A 31 -5.04 -6.43 19.22
C GLY A 31 -5.80 -6.56 17.90
N ASP A 32 -6.70 -5.61 17.64
CA ASP A 32 -7.49 -5.56 16.39
C ASP A 32 -6.79 -4.81 15.24
N ARG A 33 -5.57 -4.31 15.46
CA ARG A 33 -4.83 -3.51 14.47
C ARG A 33 -3.78 -4.35 13.76
N VAL A 34 -3.71 -4.20 12.44
CA VAL A 34 -2.67 -4.76 11.58
C VAL A 34 -1.86 -3.61 10.97
N SER A 35 -0.54 -3.75 11.01
CA SER A 35 0.41 -2.85 10.36
C SER A 35 1.16 -3.60 9.26
N LEU A 36 1.15 -3.08 8.05
CA LEU A 36 1.94 -3.56 6.91
C LEU A 36 3.08 -2.59 6.65
N SER A 37 4.33 -3.06 6.68
CA SER A 37 5.53 -2.26 6.45
C SER A 37 6.35 -2.81 5.28
N PHE A 38 6.60 -1.98 4.26
CA PHE A 38 7.34 -2.39 3.05
C PHE A 38 8.19 -1.23 2.51
N CYS A 39 9.23 -1.56 1.74
CA CYS A 39 10.00 -0.59 0.98
C CYS A 39 9.49 -0.55 -0.46
N ALA A 40 9.29 0.65 -1.02
CA ALA A 40 8.83 0.85 -2.39
C ALA A 40 9.56 2.03 -3.04
N ASP A 41 9.53 2.09 -4.36
CA ASP A 41 10.18 3.16 -5.13
C ASP A 41 9.54 4.53 -4.85
N GLY A 42 10.38 5.56 -4.84
CA GLY A 42 9.97 6.95 -4.65
C GLY A 42 8.99 7.44 -5.70
N ILE A 43 7.91 8.11 -5.28
CA ILE A 43 6.83 8.59 -6.17
C ILE A 43 7.34 9.45 -7.34
N TYR A 44 8.45 10.18 -7.14
CA TYR A 44 9.02 11.09 -8.14
C TYR A 44 10.29 10.57 -8.81
N ASP A 45 10.92 9.51 -8.29
CA ASP A 45 12.15 8.95 -8.82
C ASP A 45 12.31 7.47 -8.43
N THR A 46 12.91 6.67 -9.31
CA THR A 46 13.09 5.21 -9.11
C THR A 46 14.42 4.86 -8.44
N GLN A 47 15.21 5.86 -8.02
CA GLN A 47 16.52 5.64 -7.38
C GLN A 47 16.40 5.69 -5.85
N SER A 48 15.36 6.34 -5.34
CA SER A 48 15.04 6.43 -3.92
C SER A 48 14.12 5.30 -3.51
N GLN A 49 14.44 4.66 -2.38
CA GLN A 49 13.53 3.77 -1.68
C GLN A 49 12.96 4.46 -0.45
N TYR A 50 11.65 4.31 -0.25
CA TYR A 50 10.97 4.78 0.95
C TYR A 50 10.30 3.62 1.66
N ARG A 51 10.30 3.69 2.99
CA ARG A 51 9.56 2.77 3.84
C ARG A 51 8.16 3.32 4.07
N TYR A 52 7.16 2.54 3.70
CA TYR A 52 5.75 2.83 3.93
C TYR A 52 5.22 1.95 5.04
N THR A 53 4.29 2.49 5.83
CA THR A 53 3.52 1.73 6.81
C THR A 53 2.04 2.02 6.62
N ILE A 54 1.26 0.99 6.34
CA ILE A 54 -0.20 1.04 6.27
C ILE A 54 -0.74 0.41 7.54
N ARG A 55 -1.64 1.09 8.24
CA ARG A 55 -2.28 0.57 9.46
C ARG A 55 -3.78 0.57 9.30
N PHE A 56 -4.42 -0.53 9.68
CA PHE A 56 -5.87 -0.65 9.69
C PHE A 56 -6.32 -1.61 10.80
N SER A 57 -7.50 -1.35 11.32
CA SER A 57 -8.27 -2.26 12.15
C SER A 57 -8.98 -3.29 11.28
N ARG A 58 -9.46 -4.37 11.91
CA ARG A 58 -10.34 -5.33 11.23
C ARG A 58 -11.59 -4.65 10.68
N ARG A 59 -12.15 -3.69 11.40
CA ARG A 59 -13.34 -2.94 10.95
C ARG A 59 -13.07 -2.16 9.67
N GLU A 60 -11.93 -1.47 9.58
CA GLU A 60 -11.54 -0.73 8.37
C GLU A 60 -11.30 -1.67 7.19
N PHE A 61 -10.66 -2.82 7.43
CA PHE A 61 -10.49 -3.83 6.39
C PHE A 61 -11.84 -4.37 5.87
N LEU A 62 -12.78 -4.66 6.75
CA LEU A 62 -14.12 -5.09 6.37
C LEU A 62 -14.90 -4.01 5.60
N ALA A 63 -14.70 -2.73 5.93
CA ALA A 63 -15.31 -1.63 5.18
C ALA A 63 -14.80 -1.57 3.73
N ILE A 64 -13.49 -1.77 3.51
CA ILE A 64 -12.89 -1.84 2.16
C ILE A 64 -13.52 -2.98 1.36
N LEU A 65 -13.65 -4.17 1.95
CA LEU A 65 -14.26 -5.33 1.28
C LEU A 65 -15.73 -5.13 0.94
N ALA A 66 -16.44 -4.27 1.68
CA ALA A 66 -17.84 -3.95 1.41
C ALA A 66 -18.01 -2.95 0.25
N GLU A 67 -17.06 -2.03 0.05
CA GLU A 67 -17.09 -1.07 -1.07
C GLU A 67 -16.84 -1.73 -2.43
N ASP A 68 -16.04 -2.80 -2.50
CA ASP A 68 -15.83 -3.58 -3.73
C ASP A 68 -17.09 -4.37 -4.18
N ALA A 69 -18.11 -4.47 -3.32
CA ALA A 69 -19.36 -5.19 -3.60
C ALA A 69 -20.51 -4.29 -4.11
N SER A 70 -20.27 -2.98 -4.27
CA SER A 70 -21.24 -1.97 -4.74
C SER A 70 -20.86 -1.37 -6.09
#